data_AF-A0A961DQ48-F1
#
_entry.id   AF-A0A961DQ48-F1
#
_cell.length_a   1.000
_cell.length_b   1.000
_cell.length_c   1.000
_cell.angle_alpha   90.00
_cell.angle_beta   90.00
_cell.angle_gamma   90.00
#
_symmetry.space_group_name_H-M   'P 1'
#
loop_
_entity.id
_entity.type
_entity.pdbx_description
1 polymer ?
#
loop_
_entity_poly.entity_id
_entity_poly.type
_entity_poly.pdbx_seq_one_letter_code
_entity_poly.pdbx_strand_id
1 'polypeptide(L)'
;MTRPTAASALDHVVVLMFENRSFDNLLGRLYEPGEVESFEGVIGKDLSNPIPAWAEGAGRGVVPYGVASGMDTPNPDPGEELSHVNTQLFNVLDPANRGIVTPETTFNEVPAGALPTMDGFVVDYISMLEAELGRAPKFDEYAPIMTGYGPDQMP
;
A
#
# COMPACT_ATOMS: atom_id res chain seq x y z
N MET A 1 30.87 29.33 23.09
CA MET A 1 30.56 28.89 21.71
C MET A 1 29.49 29.81 21.16
N THR A 2 29.70 30.37 19.97
CA THR A 2 28.72 31.18 19.25
C THR A 2 27.53 30.30 18.87
N ARG A 3 26.31 30.80 19.07
CA ARG A 3 25.08 30.05 18.74
C ARG A 3 25.01 29.88 17.21
N PRO A 4 24.65 28.70 16.68
CA PRO A 4 24.53 28.49 15.25
C PRO A 4 23.57 29.49 14.61
N THR A 5 23.91 29.97 13.42
CA THR A 5 22.99 30.75 12.58
C THR A 5 22.16 29.81 11.71
N ALA A 6 21.02 30.24 11.19
CA ALA A 6 20.20 29.42 10.28
C ALA A 6 20.99 28.94 9.04
N ALA A 7 21.97 29.72 8.57
CA ALA A 7 22.84 29.37 7.45
C ALA A 7 23.93 28.35 7.77
N SER A 8 24.12 28.01 9.05
CA SER A 8 25.19 27.12 9.54
C SER A 8 24.67 26.21 10.66
N ALA A 9 23.39 25.85 10.62
CA ALA A 9 22.74 25.09 11.68
C ALA A 9 23.08 23.59 11.61
N LEU A 10 23.53 23.10 10.45
CA LEU A 10 23.92 21.72 10.21
C LEU A 10 25.16 21.71 9.30
N ASP A 11 26.18 20.93 9.67
CA ASP A 11 27.37 20.71 8.83
C ASP A 11 27.12 19.64 7.76
N HIS A 12 26.26 18.65 8.06
CA HIS A 12 25.92 17.53 7.16
C HIS A 12 24.46 17.09 7.31
N VAL A 13 23.85 16.67 6.20
CA VAL A 13 22.56 15.97 6.18
C VAL A 13 22.80 14.59 5.57
N VAL A 14 22.45 13.55 6.31
CA VAL A 14 22.42 12.18 5.78
C VAL A 14 20.97 11.83 5.51
N VAL A 15 20.63 11.59 4.25
CA VAL A 15 19.31 11.13 3.85
C VAL A 15 19.36 9.61 3.72
N LEU A 16 18.63 8.92 4.60
CA LEU A 16 18.43 7.47 4.54
C LEU A 16 17.08 7.22 3.88
N MET A 17 17.09 6.58 2.71
CA MET A 17 15.88 6.14 2.01
C MET A 17 15.71 4.65 2.28
N PHE A 18 14.60 4.28 2.92
CA PHE A 18 14.21 2.89 3.15
C PHE A 18 13.35 2.38 1.99
N GLU A 19 12.92 1.12 2.08
CA GLU A 19 11.99 0.49 1.14
C GLU A 19 10.65 1.23 1.04
N ASN A 20 10.00 1.09 -0.12
CA ASN A 20 8.72 1.72 -0.41
C ASN A 20 7.60 1.11 0.44
N ARG A 21 7.17 1.85 1.46
CA ARG A 21 6.06 1.49 2.32
C ARG A 21 5.14 2.69 2.50
N SER A 22 3.83 2.44 2.52
CA SER A 22 2.86 3.51 2.76
C SER A 22 2.98 4.06 4.19
N PHE A 23 2.60 5.32 4.38
CA PHE A 23 2.56 5.92 5.72
C PHE A 23 1.64 5.15 6.67
N ASP A 24 0.50 4.65 6.19
CA ASP A 24 -0.39 3.84 7.02
C ASP A 24 0.25 2.50 7.40
N ASN A 25 1.04 1.88 6.51
CA ASN A 25 1.75 0.64 6.81
C ASN A 25 2.79 0.80 7.93
N LEU A 26 3.58 1.89 7.94
CA LEU A 26 4.64 2.09 8.93
C LEU A 26 4.19 2.87 10.17
N LEU A 27 3.42 3.93 9.96
CA LEU A 27 3.13 4.96 10.97
C LEU A 27 1.64 5.12 11.25
N GLY A 28 0.74 4.38 10.57
CA GLY A 28 -0.70 4.53 10.77
C GLY A 28 -1.16 4.26 12.22
N ARG A 29 -0.34 3.57 13.02
CA ARG A 29 -0.57 3.24 14.43
C ARG A 29 0.37 3.95 15.39
N LEU A 30 1.01 5.04 14.95
CA LEU A 30 2.04 5.75 15.72
C LEU A 30 1.54 6.26 17.07
N TYR A 31 0.28 6.73 17.15
CA TYR A 31 -0.32 7.25 18.38
C TYR A 31 -1.66 6.59 18.66
N GLU A 32 -1.93 6.35 19.95
CA GLU A 32 -3.25 5.92 20.40
C GLU A 32 -4.27 7.07 20.37
N PRO A 33 -5.59 6.78 20.24
CA PRO A 33 -6.61 7.80 20.29
C PRO A 33 -6.55 8.66 21.56
N GLY A 34 -6.29 9.95 21.40
CA GLY A 34 -6.21 10.93 22.49
C GLY A 34 -4.81 11.11 23.12
N GLU A 35 -3.79 10.41 22.61
CA GLU A 35 -2.41 10.59 23.07
C GLU A 35 -1.83 11.96 22.67
N VAL A 36 -2.21 12.44 21.48
CA VAL A 36 -1.85 13.76 20.94
C VAL A 36 -3.11 14.55 20.58
N GLU A 37 -2.96 15.86 20.37
CA GLU A 37 -4.10 16.76 20.05
C GLU A 37 -4.88 16.31 18.81
N SER A 38 -4.18 15.86 17.77
CA SER A 38 -4.78 15.28 16.57
C SER A 38 -3.83 14.32 15.87
N PHE A 39 -4.37 13.20 15.40
CA PHE A 39 -3.63 12.24 14.59
C PHE A 39 -4.60 11.47 13.67
N GLU A 40 -4.39 11.58 12.36
CA GLU A 40 -5.18 10.87 11.35
C GLU A 40 -4.68 9.45 11.10
N GLY A 41 -4.53 8.68 12.18
CA GLY A 41 -4.12 7.28 12.12
C GLY A 41 -5.23 6.33 11.65
N VAL A 42 -4.93 5.03 11.70
CA VAL A 42 -5.84 3.95 11.27
C VAL A 42 -6.59 3.29 12.44
N ILE A 43 -6.25 3.60 13.69
CA ILE A 43 -6.88 3.00 14.88
C ILE A 43 -8.32 3.49 15.01
N GLY A 44 -9.26 2.57 15.23
CA GLY A 44 -10.69 2.87 15.40
C GLY A 44 -11.44 3.16 14.09
N LYS A 45 -10.78 3.08 12.93
CA LYS A 45 -11.41 3.22 11.62
C LYS A 45 -11.73 1.85 11.02
N ASP A 46 -12.86 1.75 10.31
CA ASP A 46 -13.23 0.56 9.53
C ASP A 46 -12.70 0.72 8.09
N LEU A 47 -11.40 0.48 7.93
CA LEU A 47 -10.70 0.61 6.66
C LEU A 47 -10.68 -0.73 5.94
N SER A 48 -10.94 -0.72 4.64
CA SER A 48 -10.89 -1.92 3.80
C SER A 48 -10.67 -1.56 2.34
N ASN A 49 -10.36 -2.56 1.51
CA ASN A 49 -10.28 -2.43 0.07
C ASN A 49 -11.10 -3.54 -0.60
N PRO A 50 -11.84 -3.27 -1.69
CA PRO A 50 -12.71 -4.26 -2.30
C PRO A 50 -11.91 -5.39 -2.96
N ILE A 51 -12.47 -6.59 -2.91
CA ILE A 51 -11.96 -7.74 -3.66
C ILE A 51 -12.62 -7.71 -5.05
N PRO A 52 -11.86 -7.74 -6.15
CA PRO A 52 -12.45 -7.72 -7.47
C PRO A 52 -13.28 -8.99 -7.71
N ALA A 53 -14.39 -8.86 -8.43
CA ALA A 53 -15.35 -9.95 -8.64
C ALA A 53 -14.76 -11.21 -9.31
N TRP A 54 -13.63 -11.06 -10.00
CA TRP A 54 -12.94 -12.15 -10.69
C TRP A 54 -11.94 -12.90 -9.80
N ALA A 55 -11.63 -12.39 -8.60
CA ALA A 55 -10.63 -13.01 -7.72
C ALA A 55 -11.20 -14.16 -6.90
N GLU A 56 -10.33 -15.10 -6.55
CA GLU A 56 -10.67 -16.13 -5.56
C GLU A 56 -11.00 -15.45 -4.23
N GLY A 57 -12.12 -15.82 -3.60
CA GLY A 57 -12.57 -15.20 -2.36
C GLY A 57 -13.44 -13.95 -2.52
N ALA A 58 -13.81 -13.55 -3.74
CA ALA A 58 -14.68 -12.39 -4.01
C ALA A 58 -15.97 -12.35 -3.20
N GLY A 59 -16.52 -13.51 -2.79
CA GLY A 59 -17.70 -13.58 -1.92
C GLY A 59 -17.54 -12.93 -0.54
N ARG A 60 -16.31 -12.60 -0.12
CA ARG A 60 -16.01 -11.83 1.11
C ARG A 60 -16.26 -10.33 0.94
N GLY A 61 -16.29 -9.83 -0.29
CA GLY A 61 -16.51 -8.42 -0.62
C GLY A 61 -15.28 -7.53 -0.45
N VAL A 62 -14.62 -7.58 0.71
CA VAL A 62 -13.49 -6.70 1.04
C VAL A 62 -12.36 -7.43 1.78
N VAL A 63 -11.16 -6.85 1.73
CA VAL A 63 -10.06 -7.14 2.65
C VAL A 63 -10.02 -6.03 3.71
N PRO A 64 -10.30 -6.33 5.00
CA PRO A 64 -10.20 -5.35 6.07
C PRO A 64 -8.75 -5.04 6.40
N TYR A 65 -8.49 -3.81 6.84
CA TYR A 65 -7.18 -3.40 7.30
C TYR A 65 -6.82 -4.05 8.64
N GLY A 66 -5.62 -4.61 8.75
CA GLY A 66 -5.18 -5.42 9.89
C GLY A 66 -3.87 -4.98 10.53
N VAL A 67 -3.26 -5.90 11.27
CA VAL A 67 -1.90 -5.78 11.82
C VAL A 67 -1.02 -6.79 11.10
N ALA A 68 0.16 -6.37 10.69
CA ALA A 68 1.10 -7.21 9.96
C ALA A 68 1.57 -8.38 10.85
N SER A 69 1.69 -9.58 10.26
CA SER A 69 2.14 -10.77 11.00
C SER A 69 3.66 -10.81 11.22
N GLY A 70 4.41 -10.04 10.42
CA GLY A 70 5.87 -9.90 10.54
C GLY A 70 6.41 -8.79 9.64
N MET A 71 7.69 -8.45 9.83
CA MET A 71 8.37 -7.30 9.18
C MET A 71 8.61 -7.42 7.67
N ASP A 72 8.22 -8.55 7.10
CA ASP A 72 8.35 -8.87 5.67
C ASP A 72 6.97 -9.03 5.02
N THR A 73 5.96 -8.28 5.52
CA THR A 73 4.58 -8.37 5.05
C THR A 73 4.20 -7.10 4.31
N PRO A 74 3.66 -7.16 3.08
CA PRO A 74 3.41 -8.36 2.29
C PRO A 74 4.70 -8.91 1.65
N ASN A 75 4.66 -10.19 1.24
CA ASN A 75 5.69 -10.84 0.42
C ASN A 75 4.98 -11.85 -0.51
N PRO A 76 5.16 -11.76 -1.84
CA PRO A 76 6.04 -10.84 -2.58
C PRO A 76 5.67 -9.35 -2.49
N ASP A 77 6.62 -8.48 -2.82
CA ASP A 77 6.46 -7.03 -2.83
C ASP A 77 5.37 -6.58 -3.82
N PRO A 78 4.60 -5.53 -3.53
CA PRO A 78 3.61 -4.99 -4.47
C PRO A 78 4.28 -4.30 -5.66
N GLY A 79 3.53 -4.11 -6.75
CA GLY A 79 4.00 -3.32 -7.89
C GLY A 79 4.06 -1.83 -7.56
N GLU A 80 5.03 -1.13 -8.14
CA GLU A 80 5.36 0.26 -7.77
C GLU A 80 5.42 1.20 -8.98
N GLU A 81 5.46 0.64 -10.19
CA GLU A 81 5.48 1.36 -11.44
C GLU A 81 4.20 2.14 -11.65
N LEU A 82 4.25 3.17 -12.52
CA LEU A 82 3.12 4.05 -12.78
C LEU A 82 1.82 3.29 -13.14
N SER A 83 1.93 2.19 -13.87
CA SER A 83 0.80 1.35 -14.24
C SER A 83 0.16 0.62 -13.06
N HIS A 84 0.97 0.21 -12.07
CA HIS A 84 0.47 -0.31 -10.80
C HIS A 84 -0.21 0.79 -9.99
N VAL A 85 0.46 1.93 -9.83
CA VAL A 85 -0.08 3.09 -9.10
C VAL A 85 -1.41 3.58 -9.70
N ASN A 86 -1.54 3.58 -11.03
CA ASN A 86 -2.80 3.90 -11.70
C ASN A 86 -3.92 2.94 -11.28
N THR A 87 -3.66 1.63 -11.28
CA THR A 87 -4.62 0.64 -10.78
C THR A 87 -4.96 0.91 -9.32
N GLN A 88 -3.95 1.05 -8.45
CA GLN A 88 -4.14 1.22 -7.01
C GLN A 88 -5.00 2.43 -6.68
N LEU A 89 -4.70 3.59 -7.28
CA LEU A 89 -5.40 4.84 -7.03
C LEU A 89 -6.79 4.89 -7.68
N PHE A 90 -6.91 4.47 -8.95
CA PHE A 90 -8.10 4.73 -9.77
C PHE A 90 -8.94 3.48 -10.06
N ASN A 91 -8.54 2.31 -9.55
CA ASN A 91 -9.18 1.02 -9.82
C ASN A 91 -9.35 0.73 -11.31
N VAL A 92 -8.31 1.02 -12.08
CA VAL A 92 -8.24 0.77 -13.53
C VAL A 92 -7.25 -0.35 -13.79
N LEU A 93 -7.75 -1.52 -14.19
CA LEU A 93 -6.91 -2.63 -14.63
C LEU A 93 -7.35 -3.04 -16.03
N ASP A 94 -6.49 -2.80 -17.01
CA ASP A 94 -6.72 -3.31 -18.36
C ASP A 94 -6.63 -4.85 -18.34
N PRO A 95 -7.61 -5.58 -18.88
CA PRO A 95 -7.53 -7.04 -18.98
C PRO A 95 -6.25 -7.55 -19.66
N ALA A 96 -5.65 -6.79 -20.58
CA ALA A 96 -4.39 -7.14 -21.23
C ALA A 96 -3.16 -7.03 -20.30
N ASN A 97 -3.29 -6.31 -19.18
CA ASN A 97 -2.23 -6.08 -18.20
C ASN A 97 -2.36 -6.96 -16.95
N ARG A 98 -3.49 -7.67 -16.78
CA ARG A 98 -3.71 -8.56 -15.64
C ARG A 98 -2.70 -9.72 -15.65
N GLY A 99 -2.10 -10.02 -14.50
CA GLY A 99 -1.12 -11.10 -14.38
C GLY A 99 0.21 -10.80 -15.05
N ILE A 100 0.57 -9.51 -15.20
CA ILE A 100 1.84 -9.05 -15.75
C ILE A 100 2.56 -8.22 -14.69
N VAL A 101 3.84 -8.54 -14.44
CA VAL A 101 4.70 -7.84 -13.46
C VAL A 101 4.96 -6.40 -13.88
N THR A 102 5.14 -6.13 -15.17
CA THR A 102 5.35 -4.78 -15.72
C THR A 102 4.26 -4.45 -16.75
N PRO A 103 3.10 -3.94 -16.33
CA PRO A 103 1.94 -3.73 -17.21
C PRO A 103 2.08 -2.44 -18.05
N GLU A 104 3.08 -2.39 -18.92
CA GLU A 104 3.43 -1.22 -19.74
C GLU A 104 2.70 -1.16 -21.10
N THR A 105 1.92 -2.20 -21.48
CA THR A 105 1.24 -2.23 -22.78
C THR A 105 0.26 -1.07 -22.94
N THR A 106 -0.54 -0.82 -21.91
CA THR A 106 -1.50 0.30 -21.86
C THR A 106 -1.27 1.21 -20.66
N PHE A 107 -0.25 0.93 -19.84
CA PHE A 107 0.07 1.63 -18.59
C PHE A 107 -1.09 1.74 -17.60
N ASN A 108 -2.12 0.89 -17.74
CA ASN A 108 -3.42 1.06 -17.07
C ASN A 108 -3.87 2.54 -17.13
N GLU A 109 -3.88 3.11 -18.33
CA GLU A 109 -4.15 4.53 -18.55
C GLU A 109 -5.42 4.98 -17.82
N VAL A 110 -5.29 6.01 -17.01
CA VAL A 110 -6.38 6.57 -16.20
C VAL A 110 -7.31 7.38 -17.11
N PRO A 111 -8.60 7.03 -17.20
CA PRO A 111 -9.56 7.80 -17.98
C PRO A 111 -9.64 9.25 -17.51
N ALA A 112 -9.80 10.18 -18.45
CA ALA A 112 -9.95 11.60 -18.11
C ALA A 112 -11.13 11.82 -17.14
N GLY A 113 -10.84 12.43 -16.00
CA GLY A 113 -11.84 12.71 -14.96
C GLY A 113 -12.10 11.56 -13.99
N ALA A 114 -11.36 10.45 -14.05
CA ALA A 114 -11.40 9.42 -13.03
C ALA A 114 -10.99 9.99 -11.66
N LEU A 115 -11.68 9.55 -10.60
CA LEU A 115 -11.38 9.93 -9.23
C LEU A 115 -10.46 8.88 -8.60
N PRO A 116 -9.45 9.28 -7.80
CA PRO A 116 -8.59 8.33 -7.11
C PRO A 116 -9.31 7.78 -5.87
N THR A 117 -10.17 6.78 -6.06
CA THR A 117 -10.95 6.20 -4.96
C THR A 117 -10.13 5.32 -4.02
N MET A 118 -8.92 4.94 -4.42
CA MET A 118 -8.05 3.96 -3.77
C MET A 118 -8.58 2.52 -3.78
N ASP A 119 -9.69 2.24 -4.46
CA ASP A 119 -10.34 0.91 -4.45
C ASP A 119 -9.57 -0.18 -5.21
N GLY A 120 -8.49 0.17 -5.91
CA GLY A 120 -7.73 -0.77 -6.73
C GLY A 120 -6.51 -1.36 -6.04
N PHE A 121 -6.24 -1.03 -4.78
CA PHE A 121 -5.02 -1.46 -4.08
C PHE A 121 -4.91 -2.99 -3.97
N VAL A 122 -6.00 -3.67 -3.58
CA VAL A 122 -6.07 -5.14 -3.57
C VAL A 122 -6.18 -5.70 -5.00
N VAL A 123 -6.84 -4.99 -5.91
CA VAL A 123 -6.97 -5.41 -7.31
C VAL A 123 -5.59 -5.54 -7.97
N ASP A 124 -4.75 -4.53 -7.78
CA ASP A 124 -3.40 -4.49 -8.30
C ASP A 124 -2.52 -5.60 -7.70
N TYR A 125 -2.57 -5.76 -6.37
CA TYR A 125 -1.76 -6.78 -5.69
C TYR A 125 -2.15 -8.20 -6.10
N ILE A 126 -3.45 -8.48 -6.29
CA ILE A 126 -3.90 -9.78 -6.82
C ILE A 126 -3.34 -10.01 -8.23
N SER A 127 -3.36 -8.99 -9.09
CA SER A 127 -2.80 -9.09 -10.45
C SER A 127 -1.29 -9.37 -10.42
N MET A 128 -0.54 -8.70 -9.54
CA MET A 128 0.90 -8.94 -9.36
C MET A 128 1.15 -10.37 -8.87
N LEU A 129 0.42 -10.84 -7.86
CA LEU A 129 0.51 -12.22 -7.36
C LEU A 129 0.17 -13.26 -8.43
N GLU A 130 -0.79 -12.99 -9.32
CA GLU A 130 -1.08 -13.88 -10.45
C GLU A 130 0.13 -14.05 -11.37
N ALA A 131 0.88 -12.97 -11.60
CA ALA A 131 2.09 -12.98 -12.41
C ALA A 131 3.19 -13.81 -11.73
N GLU A 132 3.42 -13.58 -10.44
CA GLU A 132 4.46 -14.26 -9.65
C GLU A 132 4.16 -15.75 -9.41
N LEU A 133 2.91 -16.09 -9.09
CA LEU A 133 2.50 -17.45 -8.74
C LEU A 133 2.18 -18.30 -9.98
N GLY A 134 1.89 -17.68 -11.12
CA GLY A 134 1.38 -18.36 -12.32
C GLY A 134 -0.01 -18.99 -12.12
N ARG A 135 -0.76 -18.54 -11.11
CA ARG A 135 -2.12 -18.98 -10.76
C ARG A 135 -2.86 -17.89 -9.99
N ALA A 136 -4.17 -18.04 -9.85
CA ALA A 136 -4.94 -17.20 -8.94
C ALA A 136 -4.40 -17.33 -7.48
N PRO A 137 -4.15 -16.20 -6.79
CA PRO A 137 -3.83 -16.20 -5.36
C PRO A 137 -5.09 -16.44 -4.53
N LYS A 138 -4.92 -17.08 -3.38
CA LYS A 138 -5.96 -17.27 -2.37
C LYS A 138 -6.08 -16.03 -1.49
N PHE A 139 -7.21 -15.91 -0.79
CA PHE A 139 -7.46 -14.80 0.14
C PHE A 139 -6.32 -14.56 1.12
N ASP A 140 -5.80 -15.61 1.75
CA ASP A 140 -4.73 -15.47 2.75
C ASP A 140 -3.38 -15.05 2.13
N GLU A 141 -3.21 -15.15 0.81
CA GLU A 141 -2.00 -14.73 0.10
C GLU A 141 -2.04 -13.25 -0.28
N TYR A 142 -3.20 -12.72 -0.67
CA TYR A 142 -3.33 -11.30 -1.01
C TYR A 142 -3.77 -10.40 0.15
N ALA A 143 -4.50 -10.92 1.14
CA ALA A 143 -4.96 -10.14 2.29
C ALA A 143 -3.85 -9.38 3.06
N PRO A 144 -2.61 -9.91 3.18
CA PRO A 144 -1.56 -9.23 3.94
C PRO A 144 -1.15 -7.85 3.40
N ILE A 145 -1.46 -7.51 2.13
CA ILE A 145 -1.26 -6.15 1.59
C ILE A 145 -2.00 -5.07 2.39
N MET A 146 -3.12 -5.44 3.01
CA MET A 146 -3.95 -4.55 3.85
C MET A 146 -3.53 -4.57 5.31
N THR A 147 -2.24 -4.75 5.61
CA THR A 147 -1.76 -4.74 6.99
C THR A 147 -0.73 -3.63 7.19
N GLY A 148 -0.63 -3.14 8.43
CA GLY A 148 0.44 -2.26 8.86
C GLY A 148 1.00 -2.68 10.21
N TYR A 149 2.15 -2.13 10.54
CA TYR A 149 2.90 -2.45 11.74
C TYR A 149 2.27 -1.81 12.98
N GLY A 150 2.27 -2.58 14.07
CA GLY A 150 2.02 -2.05 15.41
C GLY A 150 3.27 -1.36 15.98
N PRO A 151 3.12 -0.56 17.04
CA PRO A 151 4.24 0.12 17.70
C PRO A 151 5.38 -0.83 18.11
N ASP A 152 5.05 -2.02 18.60
CA ASP A 152 6.04 -3.02 19.04
C ASP A 152 6.82 -3.68 17.88
N GLN A 153 6.39 -3.49 16.63
CA GLN A 153 7.04 -4.04 15.43
C GLN A 153 8.03 -3.05 14.82
N MET A 154 7.83 -1.75 15.05
CA MET A 154 8.70 -0.70 14.55
C MET A 154 9.82 -0.39 15.55
N PRO A 155 11.06 -0.12 15.08
CA PRO A 155 12.22 0.14 15.94
C PRO A 155 12.12 1.46 16.73
#